data_AF-A0A7J4PQP1-F1
#
_entry.id   AF-A0A7J4PQP1-F1
#
_cell.length_a   1.000
_cell.length_b   1.000
_cell.length_c   1.000
_cell.angle_alpha   90.00
_cell.angle_beta   90.00
_cell.angle_gamma   90.00
#
_symmetry.space_group_name_H-M   'P 1'
#
loop_
_entity.id
_entity.type
_entity.pdbx_description
1 polymer ?
#
loop_
_entity_poly.entity_id
_entity_poly.type
_entity_poly.pdbx_seq_one_letter_code
_entity_poly.pdbx_strand_id
1 'polypeptide(L)'
;MNRTEMKYFVDLGLVVSFLACFITGVVKYPGFLALIGVSPRSLPMFQMTLLHDRSGLLLGILVVLHFALNWRWVVARTKRLFKN
;
A
#
# COMPACT_ATOMS: atom_id res chain seq x y z
N MET A 1 -15.53 -8.09 18.11
CA MET A 1 -14.95 -6.93 17.41
C MET A 1 -16.05 -6.20 16.67
N ASN A 2 -16.27 -4.93 16.97
CA ASN A 2 -17.29 -4.12 16.33
C ASN A 2 -16.83 -3.66 14.93
N ARG A 3 -17.76 -3.15 14.12
CA ARG A 3 -17.46 -2.72 12.73
C ARG A 3 -16.45 -1.58 12.66
N THR A 4 -16.41 -0.72 13.67
CA THR A 4 -15.50 0.43 13.74
C THR A 4 -14.07 -0.02 14.01
N GLU A 5 -13.88 -0.92 14.98
CA GLU A 5 -12.61 -1.58 15.29
C GLU A 5 -12.07 -2.30 14.06
N MET A 6 -12.92 -3.06 13.36
CA MET A 6 -12.51 -3.78 12.15
C MET A 6 -12.01 -2.82 11.05
N LYS A 7 -12.69 -1.69 10.84
CA LYS A 7 -12.22 -0.66 9.90
C LYS A 7 -10.88 -0.07 10.33
N TYR A 8 -10.74 0.26 11.60
CA TYR A 8 -9.50 0.80 12.15
C TYR A 8 -8.32 -0.15 11.92
N PHE A 9 -8.47 -1.46 12.20
CA PHE A 9 -7.41 -2.43 11.97
C PHE A 9 -7.06 -2.61 10.49
N VAL A 10 -8.06 -2.60 9.60
CA VAL A 10 -7.81 -2.67 8.15
C VAL A 10 -7.07 -1.42 7.67
N ASP A 11 -7.46 -0.24 8.12
CA ASP A 11 -6.83 1.03 7.74
C ASP A 11 -5.40 1.15 8.31
N LEU A 12 -5.18 0.68 9.54
CA LEU A 12 -3.85 0.62 10.12
C LEU A 12 -2.95 -0.35 9.34
N GLY A 13 -3.47 -1.53 8.99
CA GLY A 13 -2.77 -2.50 8.15
C GLY A 13 -2.43 -1.93 6.78
N LEU A 14 -3.35 -1.16 6.18
CA LEU A 14 -3.13 -0.46 4.91
C LEU A 14 -1.94 0.48 5.00
N VAL A 15 -1.89 1.33 6.03
CA VAL A 15 -0.80 2.28 6.22
C VAL A 15 0.54 1.56 6.37
N VAL A 16 0.60 0.52 7.21
CA VAL A 16 1.84 -0.23 7.43
C VAL A 16 2.31 -0.93 6.15
N SER A 17 1.39 -1.60 5.45
CA SER A 17 1.70 -2.32 4.21
C SER A 17 2.10 -1.36 3.08
N PHE A 18 1.43 -0.21 3.00
CA PHE A 18 1.76 0.85 2.06
C PHE A 18 3.16 1.40 2.32
N LEU A 19 3.50 1.76 3.56
CA LEU A 19 4.82 2.29 3.87
C LEU A 19 5.93 1.27 3.57
N ALA A 20 5.74 0.00 3.93
CA ALA A 20 6.69 -1.06 3.61
C ALA A 20 6.88 -1.24 2.10
N CYS A 21 5.77 -1.34 1.34
CA CYS A 21 5.79 -1.48 -0.12
C CYS A 21 6.40 -0.25 -0.80
N PHE A 22 6.05 0.95 -0.35
CA PHE A 22 6.53 2.22 -0.91
C PHE A 22 8.03 2.40 -0.68
N ILE A 23 8.51 2.22 0.57
CA ILE A 23 9.93 2.34 0.89
C ILE A 23 10.76 1.34 0.08
N THR A 24 10.35 0.07 0.07
CA THR A 24 11.05 -0.97 -0.71
C THR A 24 11.00 -0.71 -2.21
N GLY A 25 9.90 -0.15 -2.73
CA GLY A 25 9.76 0.25 -4.13
C GLY A 25 10.70 1.40 -4.51
N VAL A 26 10.80 2.43 -3.67
CA VAL A 26 11.74 3.55 -3.85
C VAL A 26 13.19 3.06 -3.84
N VAL A 27 13.54 2.19 -2.89
CA VAL A 27 14.89 1.61 -2.82
C VAL A 27 15.21 0.74 -4.05
N LYS A 28 14.22 0.02 -4.59
CA LYS A 28 14.40 -0.83 -5.77
C LYS A 28 14.50 -0.03 -7.07
N TYR A 29 14.01 1.21 -7.10
CA TYR A 29 13.96 2.02 -8.31
C TYR A 29 15.37 2.44 -8.76
N PRO A 30 15.86 1.95 -9.92
CA PRO A 30 17.25 2.20 -10.35
C PRO A 30 17.58 3.69 -10.54
N GLY A 31 16.59 4.49 -10.97
CA GLY A 31 16.77 5.94 -11.13
C GLY A 31 17.03 6.66 -9.80
N PHE A 32 16.39 6.22 -8.71
CA PHE A 32 16.63 6.80 -7.39
C PHE A 32 18.00 6.40 -6.84
N LEU A 33 18.40 5.13 -7.00
CA LEU A 33 19.73 4.68 -6.62
C LEU A 33 20.85 5.39 -7.39
N ALA A 34 20.65 5.60 -8.70
CA ALA A 34 21.58 6.35 -9.53
C ALA A 34 21.71 7.82 -9.08
N LEU A 35 20.59 8.46 -8.71
CA LEU A 35 20.58 9.84 -8.21
C LEU A 35 21.42 10.02 -6.95
N ILE A 36 21.42 9.02 -6.05
CA ILE A 36 22.19 9.05 -4.80
C ILE A 36 23.57 8.40 -4.92
N GLY A 37 23.99 8.01 -6.13
CA GLY A 37 25.31 7.42 -6.39
C GLY A 37 25.51 6.01 -5.82
N VAL A 38 24.43 5.29 -5.52
CA VAL A 38 24.47 3.94 -4.94
C VAL A 38 24.31 2.89 -6.04
N SER A 39 25.21 1.89 -6.04
CA SER A 39 25.11 0.75 -6.94
C SER A 39 24.02 -0.22 -6.47
N PRO A 40 23.11 -0.69 -7.34
CA PRO A 40 22.15 -1.75 -7.00
C PRO A 40 22.82 -3.05 -6.53
N ARG A 41 24.10 -3.26 -6.90
CA ARG A 41 24.85 -4.48 -6.59
C ARG A 41 25.33 -4.56 -5.14
N SER A 42 25.38 -3.43 -4.43
CA SER A 42 25.77 -3.39 -3.01
C SER A 42 24.59 -3.58 -2.06
N LEU A 43 23.36 -3.63 -2.57
CA LEU A 43 22.15 -3.80 -1.77
C LEU A 43 21.64 -5.26 -1.81
N PRO A 44 20.99 -5.74 -0.75
CA PRO A 44 20.33 -7.04 -0.71
C PRO A 44 19.03 -7.01 -1.54
N MET A 45 19.16 -6.90 -2.86
CA MET A 45 18.05 -6.69 -3.80
C MET A 45 17.01 -7.82 -3.79
N PHE A 46 17.45 -9.05 -3.50
CA PHE A 46 16.55 -10.20 -3.37
C PHE A 46 15.61 -10.04 -2.16
N GLN A 47 16.16 -9.73 -0.99
CA GLN A 47 15.40 -9.53 0.24
C GLN A 47 14.45 -8.33 0.10
N MET A 48 14.92 -7.24 -0.52
CA MET A 48 14.08 -6.07 -0.79
C MET A 48 12.91 -6.39 -1.72
N THR A 49 13.15 -7.19 -2.76
CA THR A 49 12.09 -7.64 -3.68
C THR A 49 11.09 -8.53 -2.96
N LEU A 50 11.56 -9.47 -2.14
CA LEU A 50 10.67 -10.36 -1.39
C LEU A 50 9.78 -9.58 -0.41
N LEU A 51 10.33 -8.57 0.26
CA LEU A 51 9.55 -7.68 1.14
C LEU A 51 8.56 -6.82 0.36
N HIS A 52 8.98 -6.25 -0.78
CA HIS A 52 8.12 -5.47 -1.66
C HIS A 52 6.92 -6.29 -2.16
N ASP A 53 7.17 -7.48 -2.69
CA ASP A 53 6.11 -8.30 -3.30
C ASP A 53 5.11 -8.79 -2.23
N ARG A 54 5.60 -9.19 -1.05
CA ARG A 54 4.73 -9.61 0.07
C ARG A 54 3.92 -8.45 0.64
N SER A 55 4.55 -7.30 0.84
CA SER A 55 3.86 -6.10 1.33
C SER A 55 2.85 -5.56 0.31
N GLY A 56 3.17 -5.61 -0.98
CA GLY A 56 2.26 -5.27 -2.08
C GLY A 56 1.06 -6.20 -2.17
N LEU A 57 1.26 -7.51 -2.03
CA LEU A 57 0.15 -8.48 -1.98
C LEU A 57 -0.77 -8.22 -0.78
N LEU A 58 -0.19 -8.03 0.41
CA LEU A 58 -0.95 -7.70 1.62
C LEU A 58 -1.71 -6.38 1.46
N LEU A 59 -1.07 -5.35 0.91
CA LEU A 59 -1.69 -4.07 0.58
C LEU A 59 -2.89 -4.26 -0.35
N GLY A 60 -2.75 -5.04 -1.42
CA GLY A 60 -3.85 -5.33 -2.35
C GLY A 60 -5.05 -5.98 -1.67
N ILE A 61 -4.83 -6.99 -0.82
CA ILE A 61 -5.89 -7.65 -0.04
C ILE A 61 -6.58 -6.64 0.89
N LEU A 62 -5.80 -5.84 1.62
CA LEU A 62 -6.33 -4.85 2.55
C LEU A 62 -7.11 -3.73 1.84
N VAL A 63 -6.71 -3.33 0.63
CA VAL A 63 -7.46 -2.36 -0.17
C VAL A 63 -8.84 -2.90 -0.54
N VAL A 64 -8.92 -4.16 -0.98
CA VAL A 64 -10.21 -4.81 -1.27
C VAL A 64 -11.09 -4.85 -0.02
N LEU A 65 -10.54 -5.24 1.13
CA LEU A 65 -11.26 -5.26 2.40
C LEU A 65 -11.73 -3.86 2.81
N HIS A 66 -10.87 -2.85 2.70
CA HIS A 66 -11.21 -1.46 3.00
C HIS A 66 -12.40 -0.97 2.16
N PHE A 67 -12.39 -1.24 0.85
CA PHE A 67 -13.50 -0.87 -0.02
C PHE A 67 -14.77 -1.64 0.29
N ALA A 68 -14.69 -2.95 0.55
CA ALA A 68 -15.84 -3.75 0.94
C ALA A 68 -16.50 -3.19 2.23
N LEU A 69 -15.69 -2.84 3.23
CA LEU A 69 -16.17 -2.25 4.48
C LEU A 69 -16.71 -0.82 4.32
N ASN A 70 -16.26 -0.09 3.31
CA ASN A 70 -16.65 1.30 3.08
C ASN A 70 -17.53 1.49 1.83
N TRP A 71 -18.03 0.43 1.21
CA TRP A 71 -18.72 0.47 -0.09
C TRP A 71 -19.89 1.44 -0.15
N ARG A 72 -20.73 1.46 0.90
CA ARG A 72 -21.85 2.42 1.00
C ARG A 72 -21.39 3.87 0.94
N TRP A 73 -20.27 4.18 1.60
CA TRP A 73 -19.68 5.52 1.58
C TRP A 73 -19.13 5.85 0.20
N VAL A 74 -18.42 4.91 -0.44
CA VAL A 74 -17.87 5.08 -1.80
C VAL A 74 -18.99 5.42 -2.78
N VAL A 75 -20.03 4.59 -2.87
CA VAL A 75 -21.16 4.81 -3.79
C VAL A 75 -21.86 6.14 -3.51
N ALA A 76 -22.09 6.48 -2.24
CA ALA A 76 -22.73 7.73 -1.87
C ALA A 76 -21.88 8.96 -2.25
N ARG A 77 -20.55 8.89 -2.06
CA ARG A 77 -19.63 9.97 -2.45
C ARG A 77 -19.52 10.11 -3.96
N THR A 78 -19.34 9.00 -4.68
CA THR A 78 -19.29 8.98 -6.14
C THR A 78 -20.55 9.56 -6.76
N LYS A 79 -21.74 9.14 -6.29
CA LYS A 79 -23.02 9.72 -6.76
C LYS A 79 -23.12 11.23 -6.55
N ARG A 80 -22.58 11.77 -5.44
CA ARG A 80 -22.59 13.22 -5.19
C ARG A 80 -21.66 13.98 -6.13
N LEU A 81 -20.51 13.40 -6.49
CA LEU A 81 -19.56 14.03 -7.41
C LEU A 81 -20.14 14.17 -8.83
N PHE A 82 -20.97 13.23 -9.28
CA PHE A 82 -21.57 13.24 -10.63
C PHE A 82 -23.01 13.80 -10.68
N LYS A 83 -23.57 14.22 -9.55
CA LYS A 83 -24.89 14.89 -9.50
C LYS A 83 -24.76 16.43 -9.51
N ASN A 84 -23.54 16.93 -9.30
CA ASN A 84 -23.16 18.32 -9.54
C ASN A 84 -22.60 18.44 -10.96
#